data_AF-A0A7V3UP74-F1
#
_entry.id   AF-A0A7V3UP74-F1
#
_cell.length_a   1.000
_cell.length_b   1.000
_cell.length_c   1.000
_cell.angle_alpha   90.00
_cell.angle_beta   90.00
_cell.angle_gamma   90.00
#
_symmetry.space_group_name_H-M   'P 1'
#
loop_
_entity.id
_entity.type
_entity.pdbx_description
1 polymer ?
#
loop_
_entity_poly.entity_id
_entity_poly.type
_entity_poly.pdbx_seq_one_letter_code
_entity_poly.pdbx_strand_id
1 'polypeptide(L)'
;MRYHALACDYDGTLALDGQVNEETLAALGRLRDSGRRLILVTGRELEDLLHVFPHAHLFERIVAENGALLYRPATREIKLLGERPSEDFVKVLRGRGVHPLSVGQGIVATKQPHETTVIQVIRDLGLELQVVFNKGAVMVLPSGVNKATGLKAALEELRLSPHNVVGIGDAENDHAFLNLCECSVAVANALPAIKERVDWVTRGDGAGIIELIDRLVVSDLEEIEPRLRRHNILLGTREEGEEVSLSPYGVSVLLAGSSGSGKSTLATGILERLAEKEYQFCIIDPEGDYTTFEGAVVLGDNRRAPGVDEILELLEKPNQNAVVNLLGISLEDRPTFFEGLLPRLQELRARTGRPHWIVLDETHHLLPSSWDPASLTLPQELHSVLLITVHPDHISPAILSAV
;
A
#
# COMPACT_ATOMS: atom_id res chain seq x y z
N MET A 1 -3.36 -9.94 10.03
CA MET A 1 -3.95 -8.72 9.46
C MET A 1 -3.06 -8.24 8.34
N ARG A 2 -3.56 -8.29 7.10
CA ARG A 2 -2.92 -7.82 5.87
C ARG A 2 -3.19 -6.35 5.63
N TYR A 3 -4.45 -5.95 5.80
CA TYR A 3 -4.90 -4.60 5.50
C TYR A 3 -4.89 -3.76 6.76
N HIS A 4 -4.05 -2.73 6.78
CA HIS A 4 -3.86 -1.82 7.90
C HIS A 4 -4.60 -0.50 7.73
N ALA A 5 -5.08 -0.18 6.52
CA ALA A 5 -5.83 1.03 6.26
C ALA A 5 -6.93 0.86 5.21
N LEU A 6 -7.98 1.67 5.35
CA LEU A 6 -8.99 1.90 4.34
C LEU A 6 -8.87 3.35 3.83
N ALA A 7 -8.60 3.50 2.53
CA ALA A 7 -8.67 4.76 1.82
C ALA A 7 -10.01 4.86 1.10
N CYS A 8 -10.84 5.84 1.45
CA CYS A 8 -12.17 5.99 0.84
C CYS A 8 -12.37 7.37 0.24
N ASP A 9 -13.03 7.43 -0.91
CA ASP A 9 -13.59 8.69 -1.41
C ASP A 9 -14.79 9.16 -0.56
N TYR A 10 -15.09 10.45 -0.64
CA TYR A 10 -16.23 11.05 0.04
C TYR A 10 -17.51 11.01 -0.82
N ASP A 11 -17.53 11.67 -1.97
CA ASP A 11 -18.75 12.00 -2.72
C ASP A 11 -19.22 10.85 -3.62
N GLY A 12 -20.38 10.27 -3.33
CA GLY A 12 -20.88 9.11 -4.05
C GLY A 12 -20.31 7.79 -3.53
N THR A 13 -19.37 7.84 -2.58
CA THR A 13 -18.81 6.66 -1.90
C THR A 13 -19.22 6.62 -0.44
N LEU A 14 -18.68 7.52 0.40
CA LEU A 14 -19.05 7.60 1.82
C LEU A 14 -20.37 8.35 2.02
N ALA A 15 -20.57 9.40 1.23
CA ALA A 15 -21.72 10.29 1.30
C ALA A 15 -22.61 10.14 0.07
N LEU A 16 -23.92 10.03 0.30
CA LEU A 16 -24.94 10.13 -0.74
C LEU A 16 -25.62 11.50 -0.59
N ASP A 17 -25.69 12.25 -1.68
CA ASP A 17 -26.18 13.63 -1.69
C ASP A 17 -25.50 14.54 -0.64
N GLY A 18 -24.21 14.30 -0.39
CA GLY A 18 -23.39 15.05 0.56
C GLY A 18 -23.56 14.67 2.03
N GLN A 19 -24.40 13.68 2.34
CA GLN A 19 -24.65 13.23 3.71
C GLN A 19 -24.11 11.81 3.96
N VAL A 20 -23.50 11.63 5.12
CA VAL A 20 -23.06 10.32 5.64
C VAL A 20 -24.07 9.88 6.69
N ASN A 21 -24.66 8.70 6.53
CA ASN A 21 -25.64 8.18 7.48
C ASN A 21 -24.98 7.63 8.76
N GLU A 22 -25.78 7.47 9.82
CA GLU A 22 -25.28 7.01 11.13
C GLU A 22 -24.72 5.58 11.09
N GLU A 23 -25.28 4.70 10.26
CA GLU A 23 -24.83 3.31 10.12
C GLU A 23 -23.41 3.24 9.53
N THR A 24 -23.12 4.07 8.53
CA THR A 24 -21.79 4.22 7.94
C THR A 24 -20.82 4.81 8.96
N LEU A 25 -21.22 5.82 9.74
CA LEU A 25 -20.38 6.35 10.82
C LEU A 25 -20.04 5.28 11.87
N ALA A 26 -21.03 4.46 12.24
CA ALA A 26 -20.83 3.34 13.16
C ALA A 26 -19.88 2.28 12.56
N ALA A 27 -19.99 1.99 11.25
CA ALA A 27 -19.07 1.08 10.56
C ALA A 27 -17.63 1.63 10.56
N LEU A 28 -17.43 2.90 10.21
CA LEU A 28 -16.12 3.56 10.31
C LEU A 28 -15.54 3.44 11.74
N GLY A 29 -16.38 3.64 12.76
CA GLY A 29 -16.01 3.41 14.16
C GLY A 29 -15.50 1.99 14.41
N ARG A 30 -16.26 0.96 13.97
CA ARG A 30 -15.86 -0.46 14.10
C ARG A 30 -14.53 -0.75 13.41
N LEU A 31 -14.31 -0.18 12.22
CA LEU A 31 -13.05 -0.36 11.50
C LEU A 31 -11.87 0.21 12.31
N ARG A 32 -12.01 1.43 12.84
CA ARG A 32 -10.98 2.05 13.66
C ARG A 32 -10.71 1.26 14.95
N ASP A 33 -11.77 0.77 15.59
CA ASP A 33 -11.67 -0.05 16.80
C ASP A 33 -10.99 -1.40 16.54
N SER A 34 -10.97 -1.88 15.29
CA SER A 34 -10.17 -3.05 14.87
C SER A 34 -8.66 -2.77 14.78
N GLY A 35 -8.22 -1.53 15.00
CA GLY A 35 -6.82 -1.09 14.92
C GLY A 35 -6.38 -0.59 13.55
N ARG A 36 -7.25 -0.67 12.53
CA ARG A 36 -7.01 -0.16 11.17
C ARG A 36 -7.17 1.36 11.12
N ARG A 37 -6.49 1.97 10.15
CA ARG A 37 -6.50 3.43 9.91
C ARG A 37 -7.53 3.80 8.86
N LEU A 38 -8.15 4.96 9.04
CA LEU A 38 -9.05 5.56 8.07
C LEU A 38 -8.36 6.73 7.37
N ILE A 39 -8.39 6.70 6.04
CA ILE A 39 -7.85 7.77 5.19
C ILE A 39 -8.96 8.25 4.26
N LEU A 40 -9.33 9.52 4.34
CA LEU A 40 -10.31 10.11 3.43
C LEU A 40 -9.59 10.71 2.22
N VAL A 41 -10.06 10.44 1.01
CA VAL A 41 -9.43 10.91 -0.23
C VAL A 41 -10.46 11.61 -1.13
N THR A 42 -10.52 12.93 -1.07
CA THR A 42 -11.60 13.71 -1.69
C THR A 42 -11.11 14.81 -2.64
N GLY A 43 -11.94 15.16 -3.62
CA GLY A 43 -11.76 16.34 -4.47
C GLY A 43 -12.23 17.64 -3.81
N ARG A 44 -12.94 17.58 -2.67
CA ARG A 44 -13.47 18.75 -1.98
C ARG A 44 -12.37 19.65 -1.43
N GLU A 45 -12.68 20.94 -1.37
CA GLU A 45 -11.93 21.90 -0.58
C GLU A 45 -12.03 21.55 0.90
N LEU A 46 -10.94 21.70 1.64
CA LEU A 46 -10.88 21.28 3.04
C LEU A 46 -11.95 22.00 3.90
N GLU A 47 -12.15 23.30 3.69
CA GLU A 47 -13.11 24.09 4.47
C GLU A 47 -14.56 23.63 4.22
N ASP A 48 -14.92 23.39 2.95
CA ASP A 48 -16.23 22.85 2.58
C ASP A 48 -16.44 21.46 3.19
N LEU A 49 -15.44 20.57 3.08
CA LEU A 49 -15.49 19.24 3.67
C LEU A 49 -15.73 19.30 5.19
N LEU A 50 -14.97 20.12 5.92
CA LEU A 50 -15.10 20.24 7.38
C LEU A 50 -16.45 20.83 7.79
N HIS A 51 -17.09 21.62 6.92
CA HIS A 51 -18.42 22.15 7.16
C HIS A 51 -19.50 21.08 6.98
N VAL A 52 -19.46 20.31 5.88
CA VAL A 52 -20.48 19.30 5.58
C VAL A 52 -20.27 17.99 6.34
N PHE A 53 -19.05 17.70 6.78
CA PHE A 53 -18.66 16.47 7.46
C PHE A 53 -17.96 16.75 8.79
N PRO A 54 -18.71 16.99 9.88
CA PRO A 54 -18.13 17.28 11.20
C PRO A 54 -17.41 16.08 11.85
N HIS A 55 -17.53 14.89 11.25
CA HIS A 55 -16.90 13.66 11.70
C HIS A 55 -15.51 13.40 11.11
N ALA A 56 -14.85 14.44 10.57
CA ALA A 56 -13.48 14.37 10.07
C ALA A 56 -12.47 13.78 11.07
N HIS A 57 -12.74 13.89 12.38
CA HIS A 57 -11.92 13.31 13.45
C HIS A 57 -11.87 11.76 13.45
N LEU A 58 -12.74 11.08 12.68
CA LEU A 58 -12.68 9.63 12.49
C LEU A 58 -11.45 9.19 11.69
N PHE A 59 -10.88 10.09 10.90
CA PHE A 59 -9.79 9.81 9.96
C PHE A 59 -8.44 10.21 10.54
N GLU A 60 -7.43 9.35 10.38
CA GLU A 60 -6.04 9.69 10.74
C GLU A 60 -5.41 10.67 9.75
N ARG A 61 -5.81 10.60 8.47
CA ARG A 61 -5.39 11.53 7.42
C ARG A 61 -6.55 11.83 6.48
N ILE A 62 -6.58 13.07 6.01
CA ILE A 62 -7.48 13.52 4.95
C ILE A 62 -6.64 14.07 3.82
N VAL A 63 -6.75 13.44 2.66
CA VAL A 63 -6.22 13.90 1.38
C VAL A 63 -7.33 14.70 0.71
N ALA A 64 -7.26 16.03 0.82
CA ALA A 64 -8.24 16.96 0.28
C ALA A 64 -7.77 17.54 -1.06
N GLU A 65 -8.65 18.27 -1.74
CA GLU A 65 -8.33 19.01 -2.95
C GLU A 65 -7.68 18.14 -4.02
N ASN A 66 -8.22 16.92 -4.23
CA ASN A 66 -7.71 15.92 -5.17
C ASN A 66 -6.23 15.58 -4.96
N GLY A 67 -5.75 15.62 -3.73
CA GLY A 67 -4.37 15.28 -3.41
C GLY A 67 -3.41 16.46 -3.32
N ALA A 68 -3.88 17.70 -3.52
CA ALA A 68 -3.04 18.88 -3.33
C ALA A 68 -2.81 19.24 -1.85
N LEU A 69 -3.61 18.70 -0.95
CA LEU A 69 -3.59 19.05 0.47
C LEU A 69 -3.71 17.80 1.34
N LEU A 70 -2.81 17.68 2.32
CA LEU A 70 -2.92 16.72 3.41
C LEU A 70 -3.33 17.43 4.70
N TYR A 71 -4.30 16.87 5.40
CA TYR A 71 -4.80 17.37 6.67
C TYR A 71 -4.74 16.28 7.74
N ARG A 72 -4.31 16.65 8.95
CA ARG A 72 -4.29 15.77 10.13
C ARG A 72 -5.34 16.23 11.16
N PRO A 73 -6.53 15.60 11.22
CA PRO A 73 -7.63 16.03 12.08
C PRO A 73 -7.25 16.20 13.56
N ALA A 74 -6.44 15.28 14.10
CA ALA A 74 -6.01 15.31 15.51
C ALA A 74 -5.25 16.58 15.90
N THR A 75 -4.47 17.15 14.97
CA THR A 75 -3.59 18.31 15.24
C THR A 75 -4.02 19.58 14.49
N ARG A 76 -4.95 19.44 13.54
CA ARG A 76 -5.33 20.46 12.56
C ARG A 76 -4.19 20.95 11.67
N GLU A 77 -3.09 20.19 11.60
CA GLU A 77 -1.98 20.46 10.68
C GLU A 77 -2.46 20.34 9.23
N ILE A 78 -2.11 21.34 8.42
CA ILE A 78 -2.32 21.39 6.97
C ILE A 78 -0.95 21.38 6.31
N LYS A 79 -0.77 20.48 5.35
CA LYS A 79 0.43 20.36 4.53
C LYS A 79 0.03 20.40 3.06
N LEU A 80 0.52 21.39 2.33
CA LEU A 80 0.36 21.46 0.89
C LEU A 80 1.34 20.51 0.21
N LEU A 81 0.85 19.80 -0.80
CA LEU A 81 1.63 18.87 -1.63
C LEU A 81 1.88 19.43 -3.04
N GLY A 82 1.57 20.71 -3.25
CA GLY A 82 1.80 21.44 -4.47
C GLY A 82 1.73 22.95 -4.24
N GLU A 83 1.93 23.71 -5.31
CA GLU A 83 1.86 25.17 -5.25
C GLU A 83 0.42 25.67 -5.11
N ARG A 84 0.28 26.85 -4.49
CA ARG A 84 -1.02 27.52 -4.42
C ARG A 84 -1.41 28.05 -5.80
N PRO A 85 -2.71 28.11 -6.14
CA PRO A 85 -3.16 28.75 -7.36
C PRO A 85 -2.67 30.20 -7.45
N SER A 86 -2.13 30.58 -8.61
CA SER A 86 -1.71 31.96 -8.87
C SER A 86 -2.90 32.92 -8.83
N GLU A 87 -2.74 34.06 -8.16
CA GLU A 87 -3.76 35.11 -8.11
C GLU A 87 -4.09 35.65 -9.52
N ASP A 88 -3.08 35.76 -10.38
CA ASP A 88 -3.25 36.20 -11.76
C ASP A 88 -4.08 35.20 -12.57
N PHE A 89 -3.82 33.90 -12.39
CA PHE A 89 -4.62 32.85 -13.02
C PHE A 89 -6.10 32.96 -12.65
N VAL A 90 -6.39 33.05 -11.34
CA VAL A 90 -7.76 33.19 -10.83
C VAL A 90 -8.42 34.47 -11.33
N LYS A 91 -7.68 35.59 -11.34
CA LYS A 91 -8.18 36.89 -11.81
C LYS A 91 -8.54 36.86 -13.29
N VAL A 92 -7.71 36.24 -14.14
CA VAL A 92 -7.98 36.13 -15.58
C VAL A 92 -9.20 35.24 -15.82
N LEU A 93 -9.35 34.11 -15.11
CA LEU A 93 -10.55 33.26 -15.22
C LEU A 93 -11.82 34.02 -14.87
N ARG A 94 -11.84 34.75 -13.74
CA ARG A 94 -12.98 35.60 -13.36
C ARG A 94 -13.25 36.68 -14.39
N GLY A 95 -12.20 37.33 -14.92
CA GLY A 95 -12.32 38.35 -15.97
C GLY A 95 -12.89 37.80 -17.29
N ARG A 96 -12.69 36.51 -17.58
CA ARG A 96 -13.28 35.80 -18.73
C ARG A 96 -14.68 35.24 -18.46
N GLY A 97 -15.28 35.54 -17.29
CA GLY A 97 -16.65 35.13 -16.96
C GLY A 97 -16.79 33.68 -16.53
N VAL A 98 -15.71 33.02 -16.10
CA VAL A 98 -15.76 31.65 -15.58
C VAL A 98 -16.48 31.64 -14.23
N HIS A 99 -17.74 31.18 -14.24
CA HIS A 99 -18.59 31.05 -13.06
C HIS A 99 -19.46 29.78 -13.16
N PRO A 100 -19.60 29.00 -12.06
CA PRO A 100 -18.98 29.19 -10.75
C PRO A 100 -17.46 28.93 -10.79
N LEU A 101 -16.72 29.58 -9.88
CA LEU A 101 -15.27 29.38 -9.72
C LEU A 101 -14.96 29.29 -8.23
N SER A 102 -14.46 28.13 -7.82
CA SER A 102 -14.02 27.81 -6.47
C SER A 102 -12.50 27.77 -6.43
N VAL A 103 -11.90 28.25 -5.34
CA VAL A 103 -10.45 28.37 -5.19
C VAL A 103 -10.08 27.88 -3.80
N GLY A 104 -9.57 26.65 -3.74
CA GLY A 104 -8.98 26.07 -2.55
C GLY A 104 -7.52 26.50 -2.37
N GLN A 105 -6.80 25.82 -1.50
CA GLN A 105 -5.40 26.15 -1.23
C GLN A 105 -4.43 25.66 -2.31
N GLY A 106 -4.76 24.56 -2.98
CA GLY A 106 -3.98 23.90 -4.04
C GLY A 106 -4.83 23.48 -5.24
N ILE A 107 -6.13 23.79 -5.25
CA ILE A 107 -7.06 23.49 -6.36
C ILE A 107 -7.83 24.73 -6.81
N VAL A 108 -8.13 24.80 -8.10
CA VAL A 108 -9.16 25.69 -8.64
C VAL A 108 -10.22 24.83 -9.32
N ALA A 109 -11.49 25.00 -8.97
CA ALA A 109 -12.57 24.19 -9.52
C ALA A 109 -13.63 25.08 -10.20
N THR A 110 -14.12 24.61 -11.34
CA THR A 110 -15.26 25.17 -12.06
C THR A 110 -16.12 24.03 -12.62
N LYS A 111 -17.06 24.34 -13.51
CA LYS A 111 -17.94 23.35 -14.15
C LYS A 111 -17.87 23.48 -15.66
N GLN A 112 -18.24 22.41 -16.36
CA GLN A 112 -18.46 22.49 -17.80
C GLN A 112 -19.52 23.56 -18.13
N PRO A 113 -19.38 24.29 -19.25
CA PRO A 113 -18.41 24.10 -20.34
C PRO A 113 -17.14 24.98 -20.25
N HIS A 114 -16.69 25.38 -19.05
CA HIS A 114 -15.56 26.32 -18.89
C HIS A 114 -14.17 25.72 -19.14
N GLU A 115 -14.07 24.43 -19.42
CA GLU A 115 -12.80 23.72 -19.65
C GLU A 115 -11.95 24.35 -20.76
N THR A 116 -12.59 24.80 -21.85
CA THR A 116 -11.87 25.41 -22.97
C THR A 116 -11.22 26.72 -22.55
N THR A 117 -11.94 27.54 -21.79
CA THR A 117 -11.44 28.81 -21.27
C THR A 117 -10.30 28.58 -20.29
N VAL A 118 -10.43 27.59 -19.40
CA VAL A 118 -9.39 27.21 -18.43
C VAL A 118 -8.09 26.82 -19.15
N ILE A 119 -8.16 25.91 -20.12
CA ILE A 119 -6.99 25.43 -20.88
C ILE A 119 -6.32 26.59 -21.63
N GLN A 120 -7.12 27.48 -22.23
CA GLN A 120 -6.59 28.68 -22.90
C GLN A 120 -5.85 29.59 -21.92
N VAL A 121 -6.40 29.85 -20.74
CA VAL A 121 -5.74 30.72 -19.74
C VAL A 121 -4.45 30.09 -19.21
N ILE A 122 -4.44 28.77 -18.96
CA ILE A 122 -3.20 28.04 -18.58
C ILE A 122 -2.12 28.26 -19.65
N ARG A 123 -2.47 28.10 -20.92
CA ARG A 123 -1.56 28.30 -22.05
C ARG A 123 -1.10 29.75 -22.19
N ASP A 124 -2.02 30.71 -22.12
CA ASP A 124 -1.74 32.14 -22.30
C ASP A 124 -0.79 32.67 -21.22
N LEU A 125 -0.88 32.13 -20.01
CA LEU A 125 -0.03 32.47 -18.87
C LEU A 125 1.23 31.60 -18.76
N GLY A 126 1.39 30.58 -19.62
CA GLY A 126 2.55 29.67 -19.60
C GLY A 126 2.66 28.84 -18.30
N LEU A 127 1.53 28.45 -17.72
CA LEU A 127 1.49 27.72 -16.45
C LEU A 127 1.58 26.20 -16.66
N GLU A 128 2.29 25.52 -15.76
CA GLU A 128 2.39 24.05 -15.74
C GLU A 128 1.32 23.44 -14.83
N LEU A 129 0.05 23.63 -15.21
CA LEU A 129 -1.12 23.11 -14.50
C LEU A 129 -1.81 22.00 -15.30
N GLN A 130 -2.43 21.07 -14.60
CA GLN A 130 -3.22 20.00 -15.21
C GLN A 130 -4.71 20.17 -14.93
N VAL A 131 -5.54 19.70 -15.87
CA VAL A 131 -7.00 19.73 -15.78
C VAL A 131 -7.53 18.31 -15.56
N VAL A 132 -8.33 18.12 -14.53
CA VAL A 132 -8.96 16.86 -14.13
C VAL A 132 -10.47 17.02 -14.18
N PHE A 133 -11.16 16.02 -14.74
CA PHE A 133 -12.62 15.99 -14.84
C PHE A 133 -13.21 15.04 -13.80
N ASN A 134 -14.37 15.40 -13.25
CA ASN A 134 -15.16 14.52 -12.37
C ASN A 134 -16.64 14.91 -12.49
N LYS A 135 -17.48 14.06 -13.08
CA LYS A 135 -18.95 14.25 -13.16
C LYS A 135 -19.38 15.68 -13.56
N GLY A 136 -18.72 16.27 -14.58
CA GLY A 136 -18.99 17.62 -15.09
C GLY A 136 -18.30 18.77 -14.34
N ALA A 137 -17.59 18.48 -13.26
CA ALA A 137 -16.63 19.41 -12.65
C ALA A 137 -15.32 19.44 -13.43
N VAL A 138 -14.70 20.61 -13.49
CA VAL A 138 -13.41 20.88 -14.11
C VAL A 138 -12.48 21.39 -13.01
N MET A 139 -11.46 20.61 -12.69
CA MET A 139 -10.57 20.86 -11.56
C MET A 139 -9.15 21.10 -12.07
N VAL A 140 -8.50 22.14 -11.59
CA VAL A 140 -7.16 22.55 -12.00
C VAL A 140 -6.23 22.39 -10.81
N LEU A 141 -5.15 21.65 -11.03
CA LEU A 141 -4.18 21.25 -10.01
C LEU A 141 -2.76 21.49 -10.53
N PRO A 142 -1.76 21.58 -9.64
CA PRO A 142 -0.36 21.48 -10.04
C PRO A 142 -0.08 20.17 -10.79
N SER A 143 0.86 20.21 -11.74
CA SER A 143 1.25 19.02 -12.50
C SER A 143 1.73 17.90 -11.58
N GLY A 144 1.27 16.66 -11.84
CA GLY A 144 1.62 15.49 -11.03
C GLY A 144 0.81 15.32 -9.73
N VAL A 145 -0.02 16.28 -9.35
CA VAL A 145 -0.85 16.20 -8.13
C VAL A 145 -2.20 15.54 -8.41
N ASN A 146 -2.47 14.39 -7.82
CA ASN A 146 -3.75 13.69 -7.91
C ASN A 146 -4.04 12.91 -6.62
N LYS A 147 -5.22 12.28 -6.54
CA LYS A 147 -5.64 11.50 -5.38
C LYS A 147 -4.63 10.40 -4.99
N ALA A 148 -3.98 9.77 -5.97
CA ALA A 148 -2.98 8.73 -5.71
C ALA A 148 -1.69 9.30 -5.12
N THR A 149 -1.17 10.42 -5.65
CA THR A 149 0.04 11.06 -5.11
C THR A 149 -0.21 11.65 -3.73
N GLY A 150 -1.40 12.21 -3.49
CA GLY A 150 -1.84 12.61 -2.15
C GLY A 150 -1.97 11.43 -1.17
N LEU A 151 -2.52 10.30 -1.62
CA LEU A 151 -2.58 9.08 -0.82
C LEU A 151 -1.19 8.52 -0.52
N LYS A 152 -0.27 8.50 -1.50
CA LYS A 152 1.13 8.08 -1.27
C LYS A 152 1.81 8.92 -0.19
N ALA A 153 1.66 10.25 -0.24
CA ALA A 153 2.16 11.14 0.80
C ALA A 153 1.53 10.88 2.18
N ALA A 154 0.22 10.57 2.23
CA ALA A 154 -0.45 10.21 3.48
C ALA A 154 0.10 8.89 4.06
N LEU A 155 0.29 7.87 3.22
CA LEU A 155 0.82 6.57 3.61
C LEU A 155 2.27 6.65 4.10
N GLU A 156 3.10 7.48 3.47
CA GLU A 156 4.47 7.76 3.93
C GLU A 156 4.49 8.33 5.36
N GLU A 157 3.62 9.30 5.67
CA GLU A 157 3.51 9.84 7.04
C GLU A 157 2.98 8.82 8.05
N LEU A 158 2.15 7.87 7.59
CA LEU A 158 1.62 6.79 8.40
C LEU A 158 2.56 5.57 8.47
N ARG A 159 3.68 5.60 7.72
CA ARG A 159 4.61 4.46 7.54
C ARG A 159 3.92 3.18 7.06
N LEU A 160 2.89 3.33 6.23
CA LEU A 160 2.17 2.22 5.60
C LEU A 160 2.60 2.06 4.14
N SER A 161 2.47 0.85 3.63
CA SER A 161 2.63 0.55 2.20
C SER A 161 1.26 0.52 1.52
N PRO A 162 1.15 0.93 0.24
CA PRO A 162 -0.05 0.73 -0.56
C PRO A 162 -0.54 -0.73 -0.60
N HIS A 163 0.38 -1.70 -0.47
CA HIS A 163 0.08 -3.14 -0.41
C HIS A 163 -0.68 -3.56 0.86
N ASN A 164 -0.80 -2.66 1.85
CA ASN A 164 -1.58 -2.88 3.07
C ASN A 164 -2.86 -2.02 3.11
N VAL A 165 -3.29 -1.48 1.96
CA VAL A 165 -4.42 -0.55 1.87
C VAL A 165 -5.53 -1.14 1.02
N VAL A 166 -6.76 -1.01 1.50
CA VAL A 166 -7.96 -1.16 0.66
C VAL A 166 -8.44 0.22 0.21
N GLY A 167 -8.65 0.40 -1.08
CA GLY A 167 -9.21 1.61 -1.67
C GLY A 167 -10.68 1.43 -2.04
N ILE A 168 -11.55 2.39 -1.74
CA ILE A 168 -12.94 2.41 -2.22
C ILE A 168 -13.33 3.76 -2.83
N GLY A 169 -13.95 3.74 -4.01
CA GLY A 169 -14.32 4.94 -4.77
C GLY A 169 -15.44 4.71 -5.78
N ASP A 170 -15.78 5.72 -6.58
CA ASP A 170 -16.92 5.67 -7.49
C ASP A 170 -16.74 6.37 -8.86
N ALA A 171 -15.79 7.29 -9.00
CA ALA A 171 -15.68 8.19 -10.16
C ALA A 171 -14.30 8.16 -10.85
N GLU A 172 -14.15 8.87 -11.98
CA GLU A 172 -12.94 8.79 -12.83
C GLU A 172 -11.67 9.26 -12.12
N ASN A 173 -11.77 10.27 -11.24
CA ASN A 173 -10.65 10.78 -10.46
C ASN A 173 -10.17 9.81 -9.37
N ASP A 174 -10.93 8.74 -9.10
CA ASP A 174 -10.56 7.71 -8.11
C ASP A 174 -9.65 6.64 -8.70
N HIS A 175 -9.69 6.45 -10.02
CA HIS A 175 -8.98 5.39 -10.73
C HIS A 175 -7.52 5.25 -10.30
N ALA A 176 -6.80 6.38 -10.19
CA ALA A 176 -5.39 6.38 -9.88
C ALA A 176 -5.10 5.86 -8.45
N PHE A 177 -5.88 6.29 -7.45
CA PHE A 177 -5.63 5.86 -6.07
C PHE A 177 -6.17 4.45 -5.81
N LEU A 178 -7.26 4.06 -6.47
CA LEU A 178 -7.76 2.69 -6.45
C LEU A 178 -6.70 1.73 -7.02
N ASN A 179 -6.08 2.10 -8.14
CA ASN A 179 -5.03 1.29 -8.74
C ASN A 179 -3.79 1.16 -7.83
N LEU A 180 -3.46 2.21 -7.07
CA LEU A 180 -2.36 2.23 -6.10
C LEU A 180 -2.61 1.27 -4.92
N CYS A 181 -3.86 1.10 -4.49
CA CYS A 181 -4.19 0.22 -3.37
C CYS A 181 -4.02 -1.25 -3.74
N GLU A 182 -3.73 -2.09 -2.74
CA GLU A 182 -3.64 -3.54 -2.91
C GLU A 182 -4.96 -4.14 -3.37
N CYS A 183 -6.02 -3.84 -2.62
CA CYS A 183 -7.38 -4.21 -2.96
C CYS A 183 -8.15 -2.95 -3.32
N SER A 184 -8.73 -2.94 -4.51
CA SER A 184 -9.53 -1.84 -5.03
C SER A 184 -11.00 -2.24 -5.08
N VAL A 185 -11.87 -1.36 -4.61
CA VAL A 185 -13.30 -1.60 -4.48
C VAL A 185 -14.08 -0.44 -5.08
N ALA A 186 -15.17 -0.75 -5.76
CA ALA A 186 -16.13 0.26 -6.21
C ALA A 186 -17.49 0.05 -5.56
N VAL A 187 -18.18 1.14 -5.27
CA VAL A 187 -19.58 1.11 -4.83
C VAL A 187 -20.53 0.77 -5.98
N ALA A 188 -21.74 0.30 -5.69
CA ALA A 188 -22.68 -0.13 -6.74
C ALA A 188 -23.16 1.00 -7.66
N ASN A 189 -23.11 2.26 -7.23
CA ASN A 189 -23.40 3.45 -8.05
C ASN A 189 -22.18 3.97 -8.83
N ALA A 190 -21.01 3.34 -8.71
CA ALA A 190 -19.81 3.76 -9.40
C ALA A 190 -19.98 3.72 -10.94
N LEU A 191 -19.17 4.53 -11.62
CA LEU A 191 -19.15 4.57 -13.08
C LEU A 191 -18.73 3.21 -13.67
N PRO A 192 -19.26 2.80 -14.83
CA PRO A 192 -18.89 1.54 -15.47
C PRO A 192 -17.38 1.37 -15.66
N ALA A 193 -16.70 2.43 -16.09
CA ALA A 193 -15.25 2.43 -16.29
C ALA A 193 -14.43 2.16 -15.01
N ILE A 194 -14.99 2.45 -13.83
CA ILE A 194 -14.37 2.14 -12.53
C ILE A 194 -14.66 0.68 -12.17
N LYS A 195 -15.91 0.24 -12.28
CA LYS A 195 -16.32 -1.14 -11.97
C LYS A 195 -15.56 -2.21 -12.76
N GLU A 196 -15.18 -1.91 -14.00
CA GLU A 196 -14.42 -2.82 -14.86
C GLU A 196 -12.96 -3.00 -14.42
N ARG A 197 -12.43 -2.11 -13.59
CA ARG A 197 -11.00 -2.06 -13.24
C ARG A 197 -10.69 -2.39 -11.78
N VAL A 198 -11.69 -2.34 -10.91
CA VAL A 198 -11.54 -2.69 -9.49
C VAL A 198 -11.58 -4.20 -9.28
N ASP A 199 -11.02 -4.64 -8.16
CA ASP A 199 -10.99 -6.05 -7.79
C ASP A 199 -12.37 -6.56 -7.31
N TRP A 200 -13.20 -5.66 -6.78
CA TRP A 200 -14.52 -5.98 -6.27
C TRP A 200 -15.51 -4.81 -6.39
N VAL A 201 -16.77 -5.11 -6.70
CA VAL A 201 -17.90 -4.16 -6.67
C VAL A 201 -18.87 -4.57 -5.57
N THR A 202 -19.19 -3.65 -4.66
CA THR A 202 -20.13 -3.89 -3.55
C THR A 202 -21.57 -4.04 -4.05
N ARG A 203 -22.45 -4.58 -3.21
CA ARG A 203 -23.86 -4.79 -3.58
C ARG A 203 -24.70 -3.51 -3.51
N GLY A 204 -24.44 -2.67 -2.51
CA GLY A 204 -25.10 -1.39 -2.32
C GLY A 204 -24.26 -0.22 -2.83
N ASP A 205 -24.92 0.93 -2.97
CA ASP A 205 -24.31 2.22 -3.30
C ASP A 205 -23.42 2.70 -2.13
N GLY A 206 -23.73 3.84 -1.49
CA GLY A 206 -22.99 4.29 -0.30
C GLY A 206 -23.03 3.30 0.87
N ALA A 207 -24.07 2.46 0.97
CA ALA A 207 -24.13 1.37 1.95
C ALA A 207 -23.10 0.25 1.68
N GLY A 208 -22.54 0.19 0.47
CA GLY A 208 -21.49 -0.76 0.10
C GLY A 208 -20.22 -0.64 0.95
N ILE A 209 -19.94 0.55 1.50
CA ILE A 209 -18.80 0.73 2.41
C ILE A 209 -18.98 -0.06 3.71
N ILE A 210 -20.22 -0.21 4.20
CA ILE A 210 -20.52 -1.02 5.39
C ILE A 210 -20.23 -2.50 5.10
N GLU A 211 -20.66 -2.99 3.93
CA GLU A 211 -20.36 -4.36 3.47
C GLU A 211 -18.85 -4.62 3.44
N LEU A 212 -18.08 -3.68 2.87
CA LEU A 212 -16.62 -3.77 2.83
C LEU A 212 -16.01 -3.79 4.24
N ILE A 213 -16.41 -2.86 5.09
CA ILE A 213 -15.88 -2.76 6.46
C ILE A 213 -16.17 -4.02 7.26
N ASP A 214 -17.38 -4.56 7.17
CA ASP A 214 -17.75 -5.75 7.92
C ASP A 214 -16.89 -6.95 7.51
N ARG A 215 -16.63 -7.13 6.21
CA ARG A 215 -15.71 -8.18 5.71
C ARG A 215 -14.26 -7.93 6.13
N LEU A 216 -13.79 -6.69 6.08
CA LEU A 216 -12.45 -6.33 6.56
C LEU A 216 -12.26 -6.67 8.05
N VAL A 217 -13.25 -6.37 8.88
CA VAL A 217 -13.17 -6.62 10.32
C VAL A 217 -13.30 -8.11 10.64
N VAL A 218 -14.16 -8.84 9.93
CA VAL A 218 -14.45 -10.25 10.22
C VAL A 218 -13.40 -11.21 9.65
N SER A 219 -13.02 -11.06 8.39
CA SER A 219 -12.19 -12.02 7.65
C SER A 219 -10.96 -11.40 7.00
N ASP A 220 -10.73 -10.09 7.15
CA ASP A 220 -9.63 -9.38 6.49
C ASP A 220 -9.64 -9.57 4.95
N LEU A 221 -10.84 -9.72 4.38
CA LEU A 221 -11.12 -9.99 2.96
C LEU A 221 -10.56 -11.32 2.41
N GLU A 222 -10.33 -12.32 3.27
CA GLU A 222 -9.86 -13.65 2.85
C GLU A 222 -10.70 -14.25 1.70
N GLU A 223 -12.02 -14.00 1.67
CA GLU A 223 -12.88 -14.52 0.62
C GLU A 223 -12.71 -13.85 -0.76
N ILE A 224 -12.08 -12.67 -0.80
CA ILE A 224 -11.80 -11.92 -2.04
C ILE A 224 -10.41 -12.28 -2.57
N GLU A 225 -9.52 -12.79 -1.73
CA GLU A 225 -8.13 -13.11 -2.03
C GLU A 225 -7.91 -13.81 -3.39
N PRO A 226 -8.67 -14.87 -3.74
CA PRO A 226 -8.43 -15.60 -5.00
C PRO A 226 -8.71 -14.77 -6.27
N ARG A 227 -9.36 -13.61 -6.12
CA ARG A 227 -9.68 -12.67 -7.20
C ARG A 227 -8.63 -11.57 -7.36
N LEU A 228 -7.78 -11.34 -6.37
CA LEU A 228 -6.77 -10.28 -6.37
C LEU A 228 -5.58 -10.67 -7.26
N ARG A 229 -5.73 -10.53 -8.58
CA ARG A 229 -4.70 -10.97 -9.55
C ARG A 229 -3.78 -9.85 -10.03
N ARG A 230 -4.12 -8.57 -9.82
CA ARG A 230 -3.33 -7.42 -10.32
C ARG A 230 -1.89 -7.43 -9.82
N HIS A 231 -1.68 -7.95 -8.62
CA HIS A 231 -0.38 -7.92 -7.95
C HIS A 231 0.38 -9.24 -7.99
N ASN A 232 -0.13 -10.26 -8.70
CA ASN A 232 0.54 -11.54 -8.84
C ASN A 232 1.96 -11.40 -9.42
N ILE A 233 2.87 -12.22 -8.89
CA ILE A 233 4.26 -12.31 -9.31
C ILE A 233 4.38 -13.41 -10.37
N LEU A 234 4.64 -13.02 -11.62
CA LEU A 234 4.82 -13.97 -12.72
C LEU A 234 6.11 -14.78 -12.51
N LEU A 235 5.99 -16.09 -12.36
CA LEU A 235 7.14 -17.01 -12.24
C LEU A 235 7.64 -17.47 -13.62
N GLY A 236 6.74 -17.60 -14.58
CA GLY A 236 7.06 -18.03 -15.94
C GLY A 236 5.83 -18.55 -16.68
N THR A 237 6.05 -19.34 -17.73
CA THR A 237 4.99 -19.95 -18.53
C THR A 237 5.16 -21.46 -18.58
N ARG A 238 4.05 -22.20 -18.58
CA ARG A 238 4.03 -23.64 -18.90
C ARG A 238 4.39 -23.87 -20.38
N GLU A 239 4.66 -25.12 -20.76
CA GLU A 239 4.94 -25.51 -22.14
C GLU A 239 3.81 -25.12 -23.12
N GLU A 240 2.57 -25.11 -22.63
CA GLU A 240 1.37 -24.74 -23.41
C GLU A 240 1.12 -23.21 -23.45
N GLY A 241 2.03 -22.40 -22.88
CA GLY A 241 1.95 -20.94 -22.86
C GLY A 241 1.13 -20.33 -21.71
N GLU A 242 0.55 -21.16 -20.83
CA GLU A 242 -0.18 -20.68 -19.64
C GLU A 242 0.79 -20.02 -18.64
N GLU A 243 0.48 -18.81 -18.18
CA GLU A 243 1.25 -18.12 -17.16
C GLU A 243 1.13 -18.79 -15.79
N VAL A 244 2.27 -19.01 -15.13
CA VAL A 244 2.36 -19.47 -13.75
C VAL A 244 2.73 -18.27 -12.89
N SER A 245 1.89 -17.94 -11.91
CA SER A 245 2.12 -16.81 -11.02
C SER A 245 1.93 -17.17 -9.55
N LEU A 246 2.54 -16.37 -8.70
CA LEU A 246 2.52 -16.47 -7.25
C LEU A 246 1.72 -15.30 -6.67
N SER A 247 0.81 -15.57 -5.74
CA SER A 247 0.20 -14.50 -4.94
C SER A 247 1.28 -13.84 -4.08
N PRO A 248 1.38 -12.50 -4.05
CA PRO A 248 2.36 -11.81 -3.22
C PRO A 248 2.03 -11.88 -1.72
N TYR A 249 0.86 -12.40 -1.34
CA TYR A 249 0.43 -12.53 0.06
C TYR A 249 -0.14 -13.93 0.34
N GLY A 250 -0.02 -14.36 1.60
CA GLY A 250 -0.69 -15.56 2.12
C GLY A 250 -0.04 -16.88 1.71
N VAL A 251 0.88 -16.86 0.74
CA VAL A 251 1.62 -18.05 0.28
C VAL A 251 3.02 -18.04 0.88
N SER A 252 3.48 -19.22 1.28
CA SER A 252 4.90 -19.47 1.57
C SER A 252 5.46 -20.46 0.57
N VAL A 253 6.75 -20.33 0.28
CA VAL A 253 7.40 -21.03 -0.83
C VAL A 253 8.68 -21.68 -0.32
N LEU A 254 8.83 -22.97 -0.54
CA LEU A 254 10.08 -23.70 -0.36
C LEU A 254 10.75 -23.94 -1.71
N LEU A 255 11.92 -23.34 -1.92
CA LEU A 255 12.80 -23.58 -3.05
C LEU A 255 13.92 -24.54 -2.62
N ALA A 256 13.80 -25.81 -2.98
CA ALA A 256 14.75 -26.86 -2.66
C ALA A 256 15.36 -27.50 -3.92
N GLY A 257 16.60 -27.96 -3.83
CA GLY A 257 17.33 -28.55 -4.95
C GLY A 257 18.85 -28.45 -4.80
N SER A 258 19.60 -29.24 -5.56
CA SER A 258 21.07 -29.27 -5.50
C SER A 258 21.70 -27.93 -5.92
N SER A 259 22.98 -27.73 -5.59
CA SER A 259 23.74 -26.60 -6.16
C SER A 259 23.68 -26.61 -7.69
N GLY A 260 23.58 -25.42 -8.30
CA GLY A 260 23.45 -25.27 -9.75
C GLY A 260 22.09 -25.61 -10.36
N SER A 261 21.08 -26.00 -9.57
CA SER A 261 19.75 -26.36 -10.10
C SER A 261 18.87 -25.17 -10.50
N GLY A 262 19.38 -23.94 -10.42
CA GLY A 262 18.64 -22.71 -10.74
C GLY A 262 17.84 -22.10 -9.58
N LYS A 263 17.98 -22.59 -8.34
CA LYS A 263 17.29 -22.05 -7.16
C LYS A 263 17.54 -20.54 -6.98
N SER A 264 18.80 -20.14 -6.92
CA SER A 264 19.19 -18.74 -6.72
C SER A 264 18.68 -17.87 -7.87
N THR A 265 18.69 -18.39 -9.10
CA THR A 265 18.10 -17.68 -10.26
C THR A 265 16.61 -17.44 -10.09
N LEU A 266 15.84 -18.45 -9.69
CA LEU A 266 14.40 -18.31 -9.45
C LEU A 266 14.11 -17.40 -8.26
N ALA A 267 14.84 -17.57 -7.15
CA ALA A 267 14.71 -16.74 -5.95
C ALA A 267 14.98 -15.26 -6.25
N THR A 268 16.09 -14.97 -6.93
CA THR A 268 16.44 -13.61 -7.38
C THR A 268 15.37 -13.06 -8.33
N GLY A 269 14.89 -13.85 -9.29
CA GLY A 269 13.83 -13.40 -10.21
C GLY A 269 12.48 -13.12 -9.55
N ILE A 270 12.16 -13.80 -8.44
CA ILE A 270 11.00 -13.49 -7.59
C ILE A 270 11.23 -12.18 -6.84
N LEU A 271 12.40 -12.03 -6.19
CA LEU A 271 12.78 -10.84 -5.44
C LEU A 271 12.81 -9.57 -6.30
N GLU A 272 13.35 -9.65 -7.52
CA GLU A 272 13.36 -8.55 -8.48
C GLU A 272 11.94 -8.10 -8.82
N ARG A 273 11.03 -9.04 -9.12
CA ARG A 273 9.62 -8.73 -9.42
C ARG A 273 8.86 -8.18 -8.22
N LEU A 274 9.17 -8.65 -7.01
CA LEU A 274 8.65 -8.07 -5.78
C LEU A 274 9.13 -6.62 -5.64
N ALA A 275 10.42 -6.36 -5.85
CA ALA A 275 10.99 -5.01 -5.79
C ALA A 275 10.37 -4.07 -6.85
N GLU A 276 10.23 -4.53 -8.10
CA GLU A 276 9.60 -3.79 -9.20
C GLU A 276 8.15 -3.39 -8.88
N LYS A 277 7.44 -4.25 -8.14
CA LYS A 277 6.08 -3.99 -7.69
C LYS A 277 6.00 -3.24 -6.36
N GLU A 278 7.12 -2.76 -5.81
CA GLU A 278 7.23 -2.04 -4.53
C GLU A 278 6.89 -2.89 -3.27
N TYR A 279 6.97 -4.22 -3.36
CA TYR A 279 6.88 -5.09 -2.19
C TYR A 279 8.18 -5.09 -1.39
N GLN A 280 8.12 -4.53 -0.17
CA GLN A 280 9.20 -4.66 0.81
C GLN A 280 9.49 -6.11 1.21
N PHE A 281 10.77 -6.49 1.23
CA PHE A 281 11.24 -7.77 1.75
C PHE A 281 12.50 -7.63 2.64
N CYS A 282 12.75 -8.66 3.44
CA CYS A 282 13.96 -8.81 4.24
C CYS A 282 14.59 -10.19 3.95
N ILE A 283 15.78 -10.18 3.36
CA ILE A 283 16.58 -11.38 3.07
C ILE A 283 17.49 -11.63 4.27
N ILE A 284 17.46 -12.84 4.81
CA ILE A 284 18.44 -13.33 5.78
C ILE A 284 19.41 -14.23 5.02
N ASP A 285 20.66 -13.79 4.92
CA ASP A 285 21.67 -14.32 4.01
C ASP A 285 22.88 -14.83 4.79
N PRO A 286 22.96 -16.14 5.08
CA PRO A 286 24.06 -16.73 5.84
C PRO A 286 25.38 -16.81 5.08
N GLU A 287 25.36 -16.84 3.75
CA GLU A 287 26.54 -17.07 2.90
C GLU A 287 27.04 -15.81 2.19
N GLY A 288 26.24 -14.74 2.16
CA GLY A 288 26.59 -13.47 1.53
C GLY A 288 26.26 -13.43 0.03
N ASP A 289 25.43 -14.33 -0.46
CA ASP A 289 25.07 -14.49 -1.88
C ASP A 289 24.27 -13.29 -2.41
N TYR A 290 23.57 -12.57 -1.54
CA TYR A 290 22.72 -11.43 -1.88
C TYR A 290 23.39 -10.08 -1.63
N THR A 291 24.70 -10.04 -1.34
CA THR A 291 25.45 -8.80 -1.06
C THR A 291 25.49 -7.80 -2.22
N THR A 292 25.25 -8.25 -3.45
CA THR A 292 25.21 -7.40 -4.64
C THR A 292 23.79 -7.20 -5.19
N PHE A 293 22.76 -7.59 -4.44
CA PHE A 293 21.38 -7.46 -4.88
C PHE A 293 20.99 -5.97 -5.01
N GLU A 294 20.61 -5.54 -6.22
CA GLU A 294 20.19 -4.16 -6.47
C GLU A 294 18.81 -3.88 -5.87
N GLY A 295 18.64 -2.73 -5.22
CA GLY A 295 17.35 -2.35 -4.62
C GLY A 295 17.13 -2.84 -3.18
N ALA A 296 18.18 -3.34 -2.52
CA ALA A 296 18.20 -3.61 -1.09
C ALA A 296 19.46 -3.05 -0.42
N VAL A 297 19.35 -2.67 0.85
CA VAL A 297 20.49 -2.23 1.66
C VAL A 297 21.05 -3.41 2.43
N VAL A 298 22.35 -3.65 2.25
CA VAL A 298 23.07 -4.72 2.95
C VAL A 298 23.47 -4.26 4.34
N LEU A 299 23.13 -5.08 5.34
CA LEU A 299 23.46 -4.88 6.75
C LEU A 299 24.34 -6.04 7.21
N GLY A 300 25.48 -5.72 7.81
CA GLY A 300 26.50 -6.69 8.18
C GLY A 300 27.49 -7.00 7.04
N ASP A 301 28.63 -7.57 7.40
CA ASP A 301 29.66 -8.04 6.48
C ASP A 301 30.47 -9.17 7.15
N ASN A 302 31.57 -9.61 6.53
CA ASN A 302 32.43 -10.67 7.07
C ASN A 302 33.26 -10.29 8.33
N ARG A 303 33.19 -9.04 8.78
CA ARG A 303 33.90 -8.51 9.96
C ARG A 303 32.94 -7.98 11.03
N ARG A 304 31.74 -7.56 10.64
CA ARG A 304 30.74 -6.94 11.50
C ARG A 304 29.40 -7.66 11.36
N ALA A 305 28.93 -8.23 12.47
CA ALA A 305 27.56 -8.73 12.55
C ALA A 305 26.53 -7.59 12.42
N PRO A 306 25.39 -7.82 11.76
CA PRO A 306 24.31 -6.85 11.69
C PRO A 306 23.61 -6.69 13.04
N GLY A 307 23.13 -5.48 13.35
CA GLY A 307 22.33 -5.22 14.56
C GLY A 307 20.84 -5.43 14.31
N VAL A 308 20.11 -6.06 15.26
CA VAL A 308 18.65 -6.24 15.15
C VAL A 308 17.92 -4.89 15.02
N ASP A 309 18.26 -3.91 15.86
CA ASP A 309 17.59 -2.60 15.80
C ASP A 309 17.93 -1.83 14.51
N GLU A 310 19.15 -1.97 13.98
CA GLU A 310 19.55 -1.39 12.68
C GLU A 310 18.72 -1.96 11.53
N ILE A 311 18.44 -3.28 11.54
CA ILE A 311 17.56 -3.95 10.57
C ILE A 311 16.14 -3.38 10.67
N LEU A 312 15.60 -3.26 11.88
CA LEU A 312 14.24 -2.76 12.09
C LEU A 312 14.09 -1.28 11.72
N GLU A 313 15.07 -0.44 12.04
CA GLU A 313 15.09 0.97 11.65
C GLU A 313 15.10 1.18 10.13
N LEU A 314 15.82 0.31 9.41
CA LEU A 314 15.78 0.30 7.95
C LEU A 314 14.39 -0.10 7.45
N LEU A 315 13.85 -1.21 7.96
CA LEU A 315 12.56 -1.76 7.53
C LEU A 315 11.36 -0.89 7.92
N GLU A 316 11.47 -0.02 8.93
CA GLU A 316 10.46 1.00 9.24
C GLU A 316 10.15 1.89 8.02
N LYS A 317 11.11 2.11 7.12
CA LYS A 317 10.93 2.88 5.88
C LYS A 317 10.26 2.00 4.81
N PRO A 318 9.04 2.33 4.33
CA PRO A 318 8.27 1.49 3.39
C PRO A 318 9.00 1.06 2.12
N ASN A 319 9.88 1.92 1.59
CA ASN A 319 10.50 1.74 0.29
C ASN A 319 11.92 1.16 0.37
N GLN A 320 12.31 0.57 1.52
CA GLN A 320 13.66 0.06 1.74
C GLN A 320 13.63 -1.45 1.97
N ASN A 321 14.28 -2.21 1.10
CA ASN A 321 14.51 -3.64 1.31
C ASN A 321 15.80 -3.86 2.09
N ALA A 322 15.90 -4.97 2.81
CA ALA A 322 17.08 -5.31 3.61
C ALA A 322 17.69 -6.65 3.18
N VAL A 323 19.02 -6.70 3.11
CA VAL A 323 19.80 -7.94 3.10
C VAL A 323 20.58 -8.01 4.40
N VAL A 324 20.27 -9.00 5.22
CA VAL A 324 20.91 -9.24 6.52
C VAL A 324 22.01 -10.29 6.30
N ASN A 325 23.23 -9.82 6.12
CA ASN A 325 24.39 -10.66 5.87
C ASN A 325 24.95 -11.20 7.20
N LEU A 326 24.99 -12.52 7.36
CA LEU A 326 25.45 -13.18 8.59
C LEU A 326 26.89 -13.72 8.51
N LEU A 327 27.71 -13.32 7.52
CA LEU A 327 29.12 -13.73 7.42
C LEU A 327 29.94 -13.33 8.66
N GLY A 328 29.56 -12.25 9.33
CA GLY A 328 30.17 -11.80 10.59
C GLY A 328 29.70 -12.57 11.83
N ILE A 329 28.80 -13.55 11.67
CA ILE A 329 28.26 -14.40 12.75
C ILE A 329 28.71 -15.85 12.51
N SER A 330 29.25 -16.47 13.56
CA SER A 330 29.68 -17.87 13.52
C SER A 330 28.49 -18.79 13.21
N LEU A 331 28.74 -19.94 12.57
CA LEU A 331 27.66 -20.85 12.16
C LEU A 331 26.81 -21.35 13.35
N GLU A 332 27.43 -21.51 14.52
CA GLU A 332 26.79 -21.94 15.77
C GLU A 332 25.94 -20.83 16.42
N ASP A 333 26.26 -19.55 16.19
CA ASP A 333 25.51 -18.41 16.73
C ASP A 333 24.35 -17.94 15.82
N ARG A 334 24.32 -18.35 14.54
CA ARG A 334 23.30 -17.93 13.56
C ARG A 334 21.86 -18.26 13.98
N PRO A 335 21.53 -19.47 14.48
CA PRO A 335 20.19 -19.75 14.98
C PRO A 335 19.79 -18.78 16.10
N THR A 336 20.67 -18.57 17.09
CA THR A 336 20.42 -17.65 18.22
C THR A 336 20.17 -16.21 17.76
N PHE A 337 20.92 -15.72 16.77
CA PHE A 337 20.67 -14.41 16.17
C PHE A 337 19.28 -14.34 15.52
N PHE A 338 18.92 -15.35 14.73
CA PHE A 338 17.63 -15.40 14.06
C PHE A 338 16.47 -15.52 15.06
N GLU A 339 16.65 -16.26 16.16
CA GLU A 339 15.69 -16.34 17.27
C GLU A 339 15.42 -14.97 17.90
N GLY A 340 16.45 -14.10 17.99
CA GLY A 340 16.27 -12.72 18.45
C GLY A 340 15.60 -11.80 17.42
N LEU A 341 15.84 -12.02 16.13
CA LEU A 341 15.32 -11.19 15.05
C LEU A 341 13.87 -11.49 14.68
N LEU A 342 13.50 -12.77 14.59
CA LEU A 342 12.21 -13.21 14.05
C LEU A 342 11.00 -12.62 14.82
N PRO A 343 10.93 -12.64 16.17
CA PRO A 343 9.82 -12.02 16.91
C PRO A 343 9.68 -10.53 16.64
N ARG A 344 10.80 -9.82 16.45
CA ARG A 344 10.80 -8.38 16.18
C ARG A 344 10.34 -8.07 14.76
N LEU A 345 10.68 -8.92 13.78
CA LEU A 345 10.11 -8.83 12.43
C LEU A 345 8.61 -9.12 12.43
N GLN A 346 8.15 -10.08 13.23
CA GLN A 346 6.73 -10.38 13.39
C GLN A 346 5.97 -9.23 14.07
N GLU A 347 6.54 -8.60 15.10
CA GLU A 347 5.99 -7.40 15.73
C GLU A 347 5.88 -6.23 14.74
N LEU A 348 6.92 -6.01 13.93
CA LEU A 348 6.89 -5.01 12.87
C LEU A 348 5.77 -5.31 11.86
N ARG A 349 5.69 -6.56 11.38
CA ARG A 349 4.60 -7.02 10.49
C ARG A 349 3.22 -6.81 11.10
N ALA A 350 3.03 -7.13 12.37
CA ALA A 350 1.75 -6.95 13.06
C ALA A 350 1.33 -5.48 13.18
N ARG A 351 2.30 -4.54 13.22
CA ARG A 351 2.04 -3.10 13.31
C ARG A 351 1.86 -2.43 11.94
N THR A 352 2.68 -2.81 10.96
CA THR A 352 2.80 -2.08 9.68
C THR A 352 2.43 -2.90 8.45
N GLY A 353 2.21 -4.21 8.60
CA GLY A 353 1.99 -5.15 7.50
C GLY A 353 3.27 -5.52 6.75
N ARG A 354 4.44 -5.18 7.31
CA ARG A 354 5.75 -5.21 6.63
C ARG A 354 6.89 -5.76 7.51
N PRO A 355 7.98 -6.32 6.94
CA PRO A 355 8.20 -6.52 5.50
C PRO A 355 7.18 -7.49 4.93
N HIS A 356 6.75 -7.29 3.69
CA HIS A 356 5.75 -8.16 3.07
C HIS A 356 6.31 -9.58 2.92
N TRP A 357 7.61 -9.71 2.59
CA TRP A 357 8.30 -11.00 2.49
C TRP A 357 9.49 -11.13 3.45
N ILE A 358 9.66 -12.30 4.04
CA ILE A 358 10.89 -12.71 4.73
C ILE A 358 11.49 -13.82 3.88
N VAL A 359 12.73 -13.66 3.48
CA VAL A 359 13.45 -14.63 2.66
C VAL A 359 14.57 -15.22 3.50
N LEU A 360 14.58 -16.53 3.65
CA LEU A 360 15.60 -17.25 4.40
C LEU A 360 16.45 -18.04 3.40
N ASP A 361 17.64 -17.53 3.13
CA ASP A 361 18.60 -18.27 2.34
C ASP A 361 19.35 -19.29 3.20
N GLU A 362 19.75 -20.39 2.55
CA GLU A 362 20.27 -21.60 3.20
C GLU A 362 19.62 -21.91 4.56
N THR A 363 18.28 -22.03 4.51
CA THR A 363 17.39 -22.09 5.69
C THR A 363 17.84 -23.11 6.74
N HIS A 364 18.48 -24.20 6.31
CA HIS A 364 19.00 -25.26 7.17
C HIS A 364 20.11 -24.80 8.14
N HIS A 365 20.75 -23.64 7.90
CA HIS A 365 21.69 -23.02 8.83
C HIS A 365 21.02 -22.17 9.92
N LEU A 366 19.80 -21.68 9.66
CA LEU A 366 19.04 -20.83 10.58
C LEU A 366 18.08 -21.64 11.44
N LEU A 367 17.45 -22.66 10.84
CA LEU A 367 16.38 -23.46 11.41
C LEU A 367 16.68 -24.96 11.24
N PRO A 368 17.77 -25.48 11.85
CA PRO A 368 18.17 -26.87 11.67
C PRO A 368 17.16 -27.85 12.27
N SER A 369 17.20 -29.12 11.89
CA SER A 369 16.30 -30.17 12.39
C SER A 369 16.40 -30.41 13.90
N SER A 370 17.54 -30.08 14.50
CA SER A 370 17.78 -30.10 15.95
C SER A 370 17.20 -28.90 16.69
N TRP A 371 16.69 -27.91 15.98
CA TRP A 371 16.13 -26.70 16.54
C TRP A 371 14.77 -26.98 17.19
N ASP A 372 14.62 -26.62 18.47
CA ASP A 372 13.41 -26.81 19.26
C ASP A 372 12.53 -25.54 19.19
N PRO A 373 11.33 -25.61 18.57
CA PRO A 373 10.40 -24.48 18.52
C PRO A 373 9.95 -23.99 19.89
N ALA A 374 10.09 -24.77 20.97
CA ALA A 374 9.56 -24.39 22.30
C ALA A 374 10.13 -23.07 22.86
N SER A 375 11.26 -22.58 22.34
CA SER A 375 11.86 -21.28 22.69
C SER A 375 11.17 -20.07 22.04
N LEU A 376 10.37 -20.29 20.99
CA LEU A 376 9.67 -19.27 20.22
C LEU A 376 8.20 -19.64 20.08
N THR A 377 7.30 -18.70 20.36
CA THR A 377 5.92 -18.81 19.87
C THR A 377 5.93 -18.60 18.36
N LEU A 378 6.35 -19.62 17.59
CA LEU A 378 6.16 -19.63 16.16
C LEU A 378 4.66 -19.50 15.88
N PRO A 379 4.26 -18.62 14.95
CA PRO A 379 2.91 -18.61 14.43
C PRO A 379 2.54 -20.02 13.93
N GLN A 380 1.28 -20.41 14.09
CA GLN A 380 0.78 -21.67 13.53
C GLN A 380 0.95 -21.73 12.00
N GLU A 381 0.96 -20.57 11.34
CA GLU A 381 1.19 -20.42 9.90
C GLU A 381 2.15 -19.26 9.64
N LEU A 382 3.17 -19.50 8.82
CA LEU A 382 4.05 -18.46 8.30
C LEU A 382 3.52 -18.05 6.93
N HIS A 383 3.11 -16.79 6.78
CA HIS A 383 2.69 -16.25 5.49
C HIS A 383 3.79 -15.41 4.86
N SER A 384 3.87 -15.45 3.53
CA SER A 384 4.80 -14.65 2.73
C SER A 384 6.25 -14.84 3.20
N VAL A 385 6.65 -16.12 3.25
CA VAL A 385 8.02 -16.53 3.54
C VAL A 385 8.57 -17.31 2.35
N LEU A 386 9.79 -17.00 1.93
CA LEU A 386 10.53 -17.73 0.91
C LEU A 386 11.69 -18.46 1.58
N LEU A 387 11.62 -19.79 1.65
CA LEU A 387 12.67 -20.64 2.18
C LEU A 387 13.51 -21.19 1.03
N ILE A 388 14.82 -21.01 1.09
CA ILE A 388 15.77 -21.52 0.08
C ILE A 388 16.73 -22.47 0.79
N THR A 389 16.95 -23.65 0.22
CA THR A 389 17.85 -24.64 0.81
C THR A 389 18.38 -25.65 -0.20
N VAL A 390 19.60 -26.14 0.01
CA VAL A 390 20.09 -27.38 -0.63
C VAL A 390 19.76 -28.65 0.17
N HIS A 391 19.36 -28.51 1.44
CA HIS A 391 19.13 -29.61 2.38
C HIS A 391 17.76 -29.49 3.07
N PRO A 392 16.65 -29.82 2.37
CA PRO A 392 15.30 -29.72 2.96
C PRO A 392 15.13 -30.65 4.17
N ASP A 393 15.75 -31.83 4.17
CA ASP A 393 15.68 -32.80 5.28
C ASP A 393 16.40 -32.31 6.55
N HIS A 394 17.18 -31.24 6.46
CA HIS A 394 17.88 -30.63 7.59
C HIS A 394 17.11 -29.45 8.18
N ILE A 395 15.94 -29.10 7.65
CA ILE A 395 15.07 -28.05 8.21
C ILE A 395 14.17 -28.64 9.29
N SER A 396 13.90 -27.84 10.34
CA SER A 396 12.93 -28.21 11.37
C SER A 396 11.56 -28.62 10.77
N PRO A 397 11.03 -29.82 11.09
CA PRO A 397 9.71 -30.26 10.60
C PRO A 397 8.57 -29.32 10.97
N ALA A 398 8.69 -28.58 12.08
CA ALA A 398 7.70 -27.59 12.48
C ALA A 398 7.61 -26.43 11.48
N ILE A 399 8.74 -25.99 10.92
CA ILE A 399 8.81 -24.94 9.90
C ILE A 399 8.26 -25.44 8.57
N LEU A 400 8.63 -26.66 8.16
CA LEU A 400 8.09 -27.27 6.94
C LEU A 400 6.58 -27.50 7.01
N SER A 401 6.03 -27.71 8.21
CA SER A 401 4.58 -27.84 8.41
C SER A 401 3.85 -26.50 8.40
N ALA A 402 4.56 -25.40 8.58
CA ALA A 402 4.02 -24.04 8.64
C ALA A 402 4.17 -23.26 7.31
N VAL A 403 4.74 -23.89 6.26
CA VAL A 403 5.03 -23.31 4.94
C VAL A 403 4.22 -23.98 3.84
#